data_AF-A0AAV0LSW1-F1
#
_entry.id   AF-A0AAV0LSW1-F1
#
_cell.length_a   1.000
_cell.length_b   1.000
_cell.length_c   1.000
_cell.angle_alpha   90.00
_cell.angle_beta   90.00
_cell.angle_gamma   90.00
#
_symmetry.space_group_name_H-M   'P 1'
#
loop_
_entity.id
_entity.type
_entity.pdbx_description
1 polymer ?
#
loop_
_entity_poly.entity_id
_entity_poly.type
_entity_poly.pdbx_seq_one_letter_code
_entity_poly.pdbx_strand_id
1 'polypeptide(L)'
;MRSLLFKSILSLHPKHCPSSISHFAMATATRARIRGVVFDMDGTLTVPTIDFPAMHNAVLGEDEYRRIKAENPTGIDILHHIQSWSPDRQRKAYEIIVDYERQGSDRLQIMPGAAELCGFLDSKKIRMGLITRNFKEAVDIFHSRFGRSFSPALSREFRPCKPDPAPLLHICSEWGVQPDEVIMIGDSLQDDVVCGKRAGAFTCLLDEEGMYSAADIAEFVCRYYLGGVLALIPVACKALPVLMACILLSNIGASITEVAKDALVAEYGQKHRIGGLQSYASMAFGY
;
A
#
# COMPACT_ATOMS: atom_id res chain seq x y z
N MET A 1 -38.87 46.38 -27.08
CA MET A 1 -39.24 45.95 -28.46
C MET A 1 -37.98 45.88 -29.32
N ARG A 2 -37.57 44.66 -29.70
CA ARG A 2 -36.67 44.21 -30.80
C ARG A 2 -36.38 42.72 -30.46
N SER A 3 -37.19 41.73 -30.83
CA SER A 3 -37.52 41.20 -32.17
C SER A 3 -36.28 40.91 -33.03
N LEU A 4 -36.03 39.75 -33.67
CA LEU A 4 -36.54 38.36 -33.68
C LEU A 4 -35.61 37.64 -34.72
N LEU A 5 -35.36 36.34 -34.51
CA LEU A 5 -35.28 35.24 -35.50
C LEU A 5 -34.37 35.28 -36.76
N PHE A 6 -33.50 34.27 -36.82
CA PHE A 6 -33.54 33.11 -37.75
C PHE A 6 -33.80 33.34 -39.26
N LYS A 7 -32.79 33.01 -40.09
CA LYS A 7 -32.79 32.04 -41.22
C LYS A 7 -31.81 32.47 -42.32
N SER A 8 -30.94 31.56 -42.75
CA SER A 8 -30.79 31.18 -44.17
C SER A 8 -29.88 29.97 -44.33
N ILE A 9 -30.41 28.99 -45.05
CA ILE A 9 -29.78 27.76 -45.56
C ILE A 9 -29.46 27.99 -47.05
N LEU A 10 -28.50 27.22 -47.57
CA LEU A 10 -28.10 26.95 -48.98
C LEU A 10 -26.70 27.48 -49.25
N SER A 11 -25.76 26.79 -49.89
CA SER A 11 -25.62 25.46 -50.47
C SER A 11 -24.17 25.45 -51.01
N LEU A 12 -23.44 24.33 -51.01
CA LEU A 12 -22.60 23.90 -52.14
C LEU A 12 -21.90 22.57 -51.81
N HIS A 13 -21.84 21.72 -52.83
CA HIS A 13 -21.64 20.27 -52.87
C HIS A 13 -20.20 19.75 -52.64
N PRO A 14 -20.01 18.43 -52.49
CA PRO A 14 -18.84 17.81 -51.87
C PRO A 14 -17.69 17.58 -52.85
N LYS A 15 -16.44 17.70 -52.38
CA LYS A 15 -15.25 17.19 -53.06
C LYS A 15 -14.54 16.17 -52.18
N HIS A 16 -14.32 14.99 -52.75
CA HIS A 16 -13.62 13.86 -52.19
C HIS A 16 -12.31 14.21 -51.49
N CYS A 17 -12.09 13.61 -50.32
CA CYS A 17 -10.78 13.52 -49.67
C CYS A 17 -10.52 12.03 -49.36
N PRO A 18 -9.33 11.50 -49.66
CA PRO A 18 -9.09 10.06 -49.74
C PRO A 18 -9.00 9.39 -48.36
N SER A 19 -9.57 8.18 -48.32
CA SER A 19 -9.51 7.20 -47.27
C SER A 19 -8.07 6.78 -46.93
N SER A 20 -7.59 7.18 -45.76
CA SER A 20 -6.60 6.41 -44.99
C SER A 20 -6.74 6.74 -43.51
N ILE A 21 -7.75 6.14 -42.88
CA ILE A 21 -7.74 6.00 -41.41
C ILE A 21 -6.73 4.89 -41.14
N SER A 22 -5.49 5.28 -40.87
CA SER A 22 -4.52 4.41 -40.22
C SER A 22 -5.15 3.93 -38.92
N HIS A 23 -5.55 2.65 -38.91
CA HIS A 23 -5.92 1.91 -37.72
C HIS A 23 -4.69 1.89 -36.79
N PHE A 24 -4.55 2.90 -35.95
CA PHE A 24 -3.89 2.70 -34.67
C PHE A 24 -4.82 1.78 -33.90
N ALA A 25 -4.58 0.47 -34.03
CA ALA A 25 -5.03 -0.47 -33.02
C ALA A 25 -4.36 0.00 -31.72
N MET A 26 -5.07 0.82 -30.93
CA MET A 26 -4.78 0.92 -29.52
C MET A 26 -4.87 -0.51 -29.02
N ALA A 27 -3.71 -1.10 -28.73
CA ALA A 27 -3.67 -2.30 -27.92
C ALA A 27 -4.49 -1.98 -26.68
N THR A 28 -5.68 -2.57 -26.58
CA THR A 28 -6.45 -2.57 -25.35
C THR A 28 -5.54 -3.27 -24.35
N ALA A 29 -4.81 -2.49 -23.56
CA ALA A 29 -4.04 -3.02 -22.45
C ALA A 29 -5.03 -3.82 -21.61
N THR A 30 -4.93 -5.14 -21.66
CA THR A 30 -5.67 -6.04 -20.80
C THR A 30 -5.31 -5.64 -19.38
N ARG A 31 -6.23 -4.93 -18.72
CA ARG A 31 -6.02 -4.38 -17.37
C ARG A 31 -5.63 -5.54 -16.45
N ALA A 32 -4.45 -5.44 -15.83
CA ALA A 32 -3.90 -6.50 -15.00
C ALA A 32 -4.85 -6.81 -13.84
N ARG A 33 -5.25 -8.08 -13.74
CA ARG A 33 -6.13 -8.58 -12.70
C ARG A 33 -5.29 -8.81 -11.44
N ILE A 34 -5.71 -8.32 -10.28
CA ILE A 34 -4.96 -8.56 -9.04
C ILE A 34 -5.09 -10.04 -8.65
N ARG A 35 -3.94 -10.71 -8.49
CA ARG A 35 -3.84 -12.13 -8.17
C ARG A 35 -3.15 -12.39 -6.84
N GLY A 36 -2.43 -11.41 -6.30
CA GLY A 36 -1.75 -11.51 -5.02
C GLY A 36 -1.72 -10.20 -4.26
N VAL A 37 -1.70 -10.31 -2.93
CA VAL A 37 -1.45 -9.21 -2.01
C VAL A 37 -0.31 -9.64 -1.09
N VAL A 38 0.71 -8.81 -0.96
CA VAL A 38 1.82 -9.03 -0.06
C VAL A 38 1.78 -7.94 1.00
N PHE A 39 1.84 -8.32 2.26
CA PHE A 39 1.72 -7.42 3.39
C PHE A 39 3.06 -7.23 4.10
N ASP A 40 3.25 -6.07 4.71
CA ASP A 40 4.07 -5.97 5.92
C ASP A 40 3.35 -6.54 7.14
N MET A 41 4.11 -6.78 8.21
CA MET A 41 3.60 -7.25 9.49
C MET A 41 3.32 -6.08 10.45
N ASP A 42 4.37 -5.50 11.04
CA ASP A 42 4.27 -4.43 12.05
C ASP A 42 3.71 -3.15 11.42
N GLY A 43 2.75 -2.50 12.09
CA GLY A 43 2.08 -1.32 11.53
C GLY A 43 1.04 -1.62 10.45
N THR A 44 0.93 -2.88 10.01
CA THR A 44 0.05 -3.27 8.89
C THR A 44 -0.92 -4.38 9.27
N LEU A 45 -0.43 -5.58 9.59
CA LEU A 45 -1.24 -6.71 10.08
C LEU A 45 -1.20 -6.83 11.60
N THR A 46 -0.24 -6.19 12.25
CA THR A 46 -0.14 -6.07 13.70
C THR A 46 -0.08 -4.61 14.10
N VAL A 47 -0.65 -4.29 15.26
CA VAL A 47 -0.46 -2.97 15.87
C VAL A 47 1.01 -2.84 16.27
N PRO A 48 1.69 -1.71 15.99
CA PRO A 48 3.06 -1.49 16.44
C PRO A 48 3.16 -1.60 17.97
N THR A 49 3.91 -2.58 18.47
CA THR A 49 4.08 -2.82 19.92
C THR A 49 5.51 -2.65 20.43
N ILE A 50 6.47 -2.52 19.51
CA ILE A 50 7.87 -2.26 19.83
C ILE A 50 8.06 -0.76 20.03
N ASP A 51 8.59 -0.39 21.19
CA ASP A 51 8.99 0.99 21.47
C ASP A 51 10.35 1.27 20.81
N PHE A 52 10.32 1.53 19.51
CA PHE A 52 11.53 1.87 18.73
C PHE A 52 12.29 3.08 19.32
N PRO A 53 11.64 4.18 19.77
CA PRO A 53 12.34 5.26 20.46
C PRO A 53 13.12 4.80 21.70
N ALA A 54 12.53 3.99 22.57
CA ALA A 54 13.21 3.48 23.76
C ALA A 54 14.35 2.51 23.37
N MET A 55 14.11 1.63 22.40
CA MET A 55 15.13 0.70 21.89
C MET A 55 16.32 1.44 21.28
N HIS A 56 16.08 2.46 20.43
CA HIS A 56 17.14 3.26 19.84
C HIS A 56 17.95 4.01 20.90
N ASN A 57 17.29 4.59 21.91
CA ASN A 57 17.97 5.21 23.04
C ASN A 57 18.84 4.21 23.81
N ALA A 58 18.33 3.01 24.08
CA ALA A 58 19.05 1.97 24.80
C ALA A 58 20.29 1.46 24.03
N VAL A 59 20.21 1.39 22.69
CA VAL A 59 21.32 0.92 21.84
C VAL A 59 22.35 2.02 21.57
N LEU A 60 21.90 3.21 21.16
CA LEU A 60 22.76 4.30 20.66
C LEU A 60 23.22 5.24 21.78
N GLY A 61 22.45 5.33 22.86
CA GLY A 61 22.54 6.45 23.81
C GLY A 61 21.78 7.67 23.33
N GLU A 62 21.39 8.53 24.27
CA GLU A 62 20.46 9.63 24.02
C GLU A 62 20.98 10.65 23.00
N ASP A 63 22.23 11.07 23.12
CA ASP A 63 22.81 12.09 22.24
C ASP A 63 23.00 11.60 20.79
N GLU A 64 23.43 10.34 20.63
CA GLU A 64 23.62 9.74 19.31
C GLU A 64 22.28 9.47 18.64
N TYR A 65 21.29 8.96 19.38
CA TYR A 65 19.92 8.81 18.88
C TYR A 65 19.35 10.14 18.42
N ARG A 66 19.49 11.22 19.20
CA ARG A 66 19.00 12.55 18.82
C ARG A 66 19.65 13.05 17.52
N ARG A 67 20.96 12.85 17.34
CA ARG A 67 21.65 13.21 16.09
C ARG A 67 21.12 12.42 14.89
N ILE A 68 21.14 11.09 14.98
CA ILE A 68 20.75 10.23 13.86
C ILE A 68 19.29 10.45 13.48
N LYS A 69 18.41 10.66 14.46
CA LYS A 69 16.99 10.96 14.19
C LYS A 69 16.81 12.29 13.46
N ALA A 70 17.61 13.31 13.78
CA ALA A 70 17.55 14.60 13.10
C ALA A 70 18.02 14.49 11.64
N GLU A 71 19.01 13.63 11.37
CA GLU A 71 19.52 13.36 10.02
C GLU A 71 18.59 12.44 9.21
N ASN A 72 17.85 11.57 9.90
CA ASN A 72 16.96 10.57 9.31
C ASN A 72 15.53 10.73 9.86
N PRO A 73 14.82 11.81 9.50
CA PRO A 73 13.51 12.14 10.07
C PRO A 73 12.43 11.10 9.76
N THR A 74 12.68 10.27 8.77
CA THR A 74 11.78 9.26 8.22
C THR A 74 11.98 7.86 8.82
N GLY A 75 13.02 7.66 9.63
CA GLY A 75 13.28 6.39 10.31
C GLY A 75 14.77 6.10 10.50
N ILE A 76 15.09 5.23 11.46
CA ILE A 76 16.46 4.79 11.73
C ILE A 76 16.55 3.30 11.42
N ASP A 77 17.44 2.91 10.50
CA ASP A 77 17.84 1.51 10.38
C ASP A 77 18.93 1.21 11.40
N ILE A 78 18.50 0.82 12.60
CA ILE A 78 19.40 0.54 13.72
C ILE A 78 20.37 -0.60 13.39
N LEU A 79 19.94 -1.60 12.62
CA LEU A 79 20.80 -2.73 12.27
C LEU A 79 21.91 -2.32 11.32
N HIS A 80 21.58 -1.50 10.32
CA HIS A 80 22.58 -0.94 9.43
C HIS A 80 23.59 -0.08 10.21
N HIS A 81 23.12 0.74 11.15
CA HIS A 81 23.98 1.61 11.94
C HIS A 81 24.99 0.82 12.80
N ILE A 82 24.54 -0.25 13.47
CA ILE A 82 25.42 -1.05 14.34
C ILE A 82 26.35 -1.98 13.55
N GLN A 83 26.10 -2.24 12.26
CA GLN A 83 26.89 -3.19 11.45
C GLN A 83 28.40 -2.86 11.39
N SER A 84 28.75 -1.58 11.56
CA SER A 84 30.14 -1.10 11.55
C SER A 84 30.81 -1.09 12.93
N TRP A 85 30.07 -1.40 14.00
CA TRP A 85 30.59 -1.32 15.37
C TRP A 85 31.57 -2.46 15.69
N SER A 86 32.32 -2.36 16.79
CA SER A 86 33.16 -3.47 17.25
C SER A 86 32.30 -4.70 17.63
N PRO A 87 32.80 -5.93 17.47
CA PRO A 87 32.02 -7.15 17.74
C PRO A 87 31.36 -7.19 19.11
N ASP A 88 32.04 -6.70 20.16
CA ASP A 88 31.48 -6.65 21.51
C ASP A 88 30.33 -5.65 21.65
N ARG A 89 30.42 -4.50 20.97
CA ARG A 89 29.34 -3.52 20.96
C ARG A 89 28.16 -4.01 20.15
N GLN A 90 28.40 -4.65 19.00
CA GLN A 90 27.35 -5.27 18.20
C GLN A 90 26.58 -6.31 19.00
N ARG A 91 27.28 -7.21 19.69
CA ARG A 91 26.65 -8.26 20.50
C ARG A 91 25.70 -7.67 21.55
N LYS A 92 26.16 -6.67 22.30
CA LYS A 92 25.33 -5.98 23.31
C LYS A 92 24.13 -5.27 22.69
N ALA A 93 24.33 -4.62 21.53
CA ALA A 93 23.24 -3.98 20.81
C ALA A 93 22.19 -5.00 20.37
N TYR A 94 22.63 -6.16 19.84
CA TYR A 94 21.72 -7.25 19.46
C TYR A 94 20.97 -7.82 20.66
N GLU A 95 21.62 -8.01 21.81
CA GLU A 95 20.94 -8.44 23.05
C GLU A 95 19.80 -7.49 23.44
N ILE A 96 20.07 -6.17 23.45
CA ILE A 96 19.05 -5.15 23.73
C ILE A 96 17.92 -5.21 22.70
N ILE A 97 18.25 -5.24 21.40
CA ILE A 97 17.25 -5.29 20.32
C ILE A 97 16.35 -6.50 20.47
N VAL A 98 16.93 -7.69 20.69
CA VAL A 98 16.19 -8.94 20.90
C VAL A 98 15.27 -8.86 22.12
N ASP A 99 15.69 -8.23 23.21
CA ASP A 99 14.85 -8.06 24.39
C ASP A 99 13.64 -7.15 24.14
N TYR A 100 13.82 -6.03 23.42
CA TYR A 100 12.70 -5.16 23.03
C TYR A 100 11.76 -5.84 22.02
N GLU A 101 12.33 -6.57 21.06
CA GLU A 101 11.61 -7.37 20.06
C GLU A 101 10.76 -8.47 20.72
N ARG A 102 11.29 -9.17 21.74
CA ARG A 102 10.54 -10.16 22.55
C ARG A 102 9.39 -9.53 23.31
N GLN A 103 9.63 -8.42 24.00
CA GLN A 103 8.59 -7.68 24.72
C GLN A 103 7.47 -7.19 23.79
N GLY A 104 7.83 -6.75 22.57
CA GLY A 104 6.87 -6.40 21.53
C GLY A 104 6.03 -7.61 21.10
N SER A 105 6.68 -8.76 20.90
CA SER A 105 6.02 -10.02 20.52
C SER A 105 5.04 -10.51 21.58
N ASP A 106 5.37 -10.37 22.87
CA ASP A 106 4.47 -10.72 23.97
C ASP A 106 3.17 -9.89 23.93
N ARG A 107 3.28 -8.62 23.55
CA ARG A 107 2.16 -7.69 23.42
C ARG A 107 1.49 -7.70 22.05
N LEU A 108 1.94 -8.54 21.11
CA LEU A 108 1.45 -8.55 19.73
C LEU A 108 -0.09 -8.61 19.68
N GLN A 109 -0.66 -7.62 19.00
CA GLN A 109 -2.09 -7.52 18.73
C GLN A 109 -2.31 -7.48 17.22
N ILE A 110 -3.34 -8.19 16.76
CA ILE A 110 -3.73 -8.15 15.34
C ILE A 110 -4.36 -6.79 15.03
N MET A 111 -3.99 -6.21 13.90
CA MET A 111 -4.56 -4.96 13.43
C MET A 111 -6.08 -5.12 13.23
N PRO A 112 -6.92 -4.23 13.79
CA PRO A 112 -8.36 -4.30 13.58
C PRO A 112 -8.72 -4.33 12.09
N GLY A 113 -9.59 -5.27 11.70
CA GLY A 113 -10.01 -5.44 10.31
C GLY A 113 -9.10 -6.34 9.45
N ALA A 114 -7.90 -6.69 9.92
CA ALA A 114 -6.96 -7.52 9.15
C ALA A 114 -7.54 -8.92 8.86
N ALA A 115 -8.26 -9.51 9.83
CA ALA A 115 -8.91 -10.81 9.67
C ALA A 115 -10.03 -10.76 8.61
N GLU A 116 -10.82 -9.68 8.61
CA GLU A 116 -11.90 -9.44 7.66
C GLU A 116 -11.39 -9.25 6.24
N LEU A 117 -10.31 -8.47 6.06
CA LEU A 117 -9.65 -8.34 4.76
C LEU A 117 -9.12 -9.69 4.29
N CYS A 118 -8.42 -10.41 5.15
CA CYS A 118 -7.88 -11.73 4.84
C CYS A 118 -8.98 -12.70 4.39
N GLY A 119 -10.10 -12.78 5.12
CA GLY A 119 -11.23 -13.62 4.75
C GLY A 119 -11.88 -13.20 3.42
N PHE A 120 -11.93 -11.90 3.15
CA PHE A 120 -12.37 -11.40 1.85
C PHE A 120 -11.42 -11.83 0.72
N LEU A 121 -10.10 -11.72 0.90
CA LEU A 121 -9.11 -12.12 -0.11
C LEU A 121 -9.19 -13.63 -0.40
N ASP A 122 -9.39 -14.45 0.64
CA ASP A 122 -9.63 -15.88 0.50
C ASP A 122 -10.90 -16.15 -0.33
N SER A 123 -12.01 -15.44 -0.06
CA SER A 123 -13.26 -15.57 -0.83
C SER A 123 -13.09 -15.26 -2.33
N LYS A 124 -12.08 -14.45 -2.67
CA LYS A 124 -11.72 -14.06 -4.05
C LYS A 124 -10.59 -14.90 -4.63
N LYS A 125 -10.07 -15.88 -3.89
CA LYS A 125 -8.93 -16.73 -4.27
C LYS A 125 -7.68 -15.90 -4.62
N ILE A 126 -7.46 -14.82 -3.88
CA ILE A 126 -6.28 -13.96 -4.02
C ILE A 126 -5.22 -14.46 -3.06
N ARG A 127 -4.00 -14.62 -3.56
CA ARG A 127 -2.88 -15.13 -2.76
C ARG A 127 -2.41 -14.07 -1.76
N MET A 128 -1.94 -14.53 -0.61
CA MET A 128 -1.47 -13.65 0.46
C MET A 128 -0.08 -14.06 0.91
N GLY A 129 0.84 -13.11 0.89
CA GLY A 129 2.23 -13.27 1.31
C GLY A 129 2.61 -12.20 2.33
N LEU A 130 3.78 -12.37 2.93
CA LEU A 130 4.30 -11.48 3.97
C LEU A 130 5.76 -11.14 3.66
N ILE A 131 6.14 -9.86 3.76
CA ILE A 131 7.52 -9.39 3.75
C ILE A 131 7.71 -8.46 4.94
N THR A 132 8.60 -8.81 5.86
CA THR A 132 8.88 -7.99 7.05
C THR A 132 10.38 -7.83 7.30
N ARG A 133 10.76 -6.73 7.96
CA ARG A 133 12.11 -6.53 8.51
C ARG A 133 12.26 -7.12 9.93
N ASN A 134 11.26 -7.85 10.42
CA ASN A 134 11.29 -8.56 11.70
C ASN A 134 11.98 -9.94 11.58
N PHE A 135 12.34 -10.57 12.70
CA PHE A 135 13.01 -11.89 12.75
C PHE A 135 12.03 -13.04 12.53
N LYS A 136 12.53 -14.23 12.19
CA LYS A 136 11.69 -15.37 11.80
C LYS A 136 10.75 -15.82 12.91
N GLU A 137 11.21 -15.83 14.15
CA GLU A 137 10.40 -16.26 15.29
C GLU A 137 9.23 -15.29 15.57
N ALA A 138 9.38 -13.98 15.28
CA ALA A 138 8.25 -13.04 15.34
C ALA A 138 7.16 -13.37 14.30
N VAL A 139 7.56 -13.77 13.09
CA VAL A 139 6.63 -14.23 12.05
C VAL A 139 5.88 -15.49 12.51
N ASP A 140 6.57 -16.41 13.18
CA ASP A 140 5.94 -17.64 13.69
C ASP A 140 4.94 -17.35 14.81
N ILE A 141 5.29 -16.44 15.74
CA ILE A 141 4.38 -15.96 16.78
C ILE A 141 3.17 -15.27 16.15
N PHE A 142 3.39 -14.42 15.15
CA PHE A 142 2.33 -13.74 14.41
C PHE A 142 1.36 -14.75 13.77
N HIS A 143 1.87 -15.74 13.02
CA HIS A 143 1.03 -16.78 12.43
C HIS A 143 0.20 -17.54 13.47
N SER A 144 0.83 -17.90 14.60
CA SER A 144 0.14 -18.58 15.70
C SER A 144 -0.95 -17.72 16.32
N ARG A 145 -0.72 -16.43 16.53
CA ARG A 145 -1.69 -15.50 17.14
C ARG A 145 -2.80 -15.09 16.18
N PHE A 146 -2.49 -14.90 14.90
CA PHE A 146 -3.48 -14.61 13.87
C PHE A 146 -4.39 -15.83 13.62
N GLY A 147 -3.87 -17.05 13.82
CA GLY A 147 -4.59 -18.28 13.53
C GLY A 147 -4.55 -18.67 12.04
N ARG A 148 -3.61 -18.10 11.27
CA ARG A 148 -3.33 -18.48 9.88
C ARG A 148 -1.85 -18.26 9.53
N SER A 149 -1.41 -18.93 8.48
CA SER A 149 -0.11 -18.65 7.86
C SER A 149 -0.27 -17.87 6.56
N PHE A 150 0.70 -16.99 6.31
CA PHE A 150 0.93 -16.32 5.03
C PHE A 150 2.04 -17.09 4.30
N SER A 151 1.92 -17.25 2.98
CA SER A 151 2.86 -18.05 2.20
C SER A 151 3.06 -17.50 0.78
N PRO A 152 4.28 -17.06 0.44
CA PRO A 152 5.48 -17.06 1.27
C PRO A 152 5.46 -16.00 2.38
N ALA A 153 6.22 -16.25 3.44
CA ALA A 153 6.47 -15.28 4.52
C ALA A 153 7.98 -15.06 4.68
N LEU A 154 8.46 -13.92 4.22
CA LEU A 154 9.88 -13.56 4.18
C LEU A 154 10.21 -12.60 5.33
N SER A 155 11.01 -13.08 6.27
CA SER A 155 11.55 -12.28 7.38
C SER A 155 12.79 -11.49 6.95
N ARG A 156 13.40 -10.79 7.89
CA ARG A 156 14.66 -10.07 7.69
C ARG A 156 15.83 -10.98 7.30
N GLU A 157 15.72 -12.29 7.45
CA GLU A 157 16.78 -13.23 7.05
C GLU A 157 16.87 -13.40 5.53
N PHE A 158 15.80 -13.10 4.78
CA PHE A 158 15.86 -13.05 3.33
C PHE A 158 16.71 -11.86 2.89
N ARG A 159 17.71 -12.12 2.02
CA ARG A 159 18.68 -11.12 1.56
C ARG A 159 18.71 -10.98 0.04
N PRO A 160 18.74 -9.75 -0.49
CA PRO A 160 18.52 -8.49 0.23
C PRO A 160 17.07 -8.37 0.75
N CYS A 161 16.86 -7.65 1.85
CA CYS A 161 15.53 -7.42 2.43
C CYS A 161 14.94 -6.11 1.87
N LYS A 162 13.64 -5.84 2.10
CA LYS A 162 13.03 -4.53 1.78
C LYS A 162 13.89 -3.40 2.38
N PRO A 163 14.13 -2.28 1.65
CA PRO A 163 13.44 -1.82 0.43
C PRO A 163 13.91 -2.39 -0.91
N ASP A 164 14.80 -3.38 -0.90
CA ASP A 164 15.15 -4.09 -2.13
C ASP A 164 13.92 -4.84 -2.70
N PRO A 165 13.72 -4.89 -4.03
CA PRO A 165 12.58 -5.59 -4.63
C PRO A 165 12.70 -7.13 -4.61
N ALA A 166 13.89 -7.69 -4.36
CA ALA A 166 14.13 -9.14 -4.38
C ALA A 166 13.09 -10.00 -3.62
N PRO A 167 12.69 -9.69 -2.38
CA PRO A 167 11.69 -10.49 -1.66
C PRO A 167 10.33 -10.51 -2.37
N LEU A 168 9.88 -9.38 -2.93
CA LEU A 168 8.60 -9.34 -3.64
C LEU A 168 8.67 -10.06 -4.98
N LEU A 169 9.77 -9.91 -5.71
CA LEU A 169 10.02 -10.66 -6.95
C LEU A 169 10.08 -12.17 -6.70
N HIS A 170 10.68 -12.59 -5.58
CA HIS A 170 10.71 -13.99 -5.17
C HIS A 170 9.29 -14.54 -4.96
N ILE A 171 8.44 -13.82 -4.22
CA ILE A 171 7.04 -14.20 -4.01
C ILE A 171 6.28 -14.27 -5.35
N CYS A 172 6.45 -13.28 -6.24
CA CYS A 172 5.81 -13.28 -7.56
C CYS A 172 6.20 -14.52 -8.37
N SER A 173 7.49 -14.86 -8.36
CA SER A 173 8.02 -16.05 -9.02
C SER A 173 7.43 -17.33 -8.46
N GLU A 174 7.35 -17.48 -7.13
CA GLU A 174 6.77 -18.67 -6.50
C GLU A 174 5.27 -18.84 -6.83
N TRP A 175 4.53 -17.73 -6.88
CA TRP A 175 3.12 -17.73 -7.24
C TRP A 175 2.84 -17.89 -8.74
N GLY A 176 3.87 -17.77 -9.59
CA GLY A 176 3.72 -17.73 -11.05
C GLY A 176 2.84 -16.58 -11.51
N VAL A 177 3.07 -15.38 -10.96
CA VAL A 177 2.37 -14.13 -11.31
C VAL A 177 3.38 -13.05 -11.69
N GLN A 178 2.93 -12.08 -12.47
CA GLN A 178 3.74 -10.90 -12.75
C GLN A 178 3.64 -9.88 -11.60
N PRO A 179 4.68 -9.06 -11.35
CA PRO A 179 4.63 -8.04 -10.31
C PRO A 179 3.45 -7.06 -10.46
N ASP A 180 3.08 -6.73 -11.69
CA ASP A 180 1.93 -5.86 -12.01
C ASP A 180 0.56 -6.52 -11.74
N GLU A 181 0.52 -7.78 -11.30
CA GLU A 181 -0.67 -8.48 -10.79
C GLU A 181 -0.71 -8.53 -9.26
N VAL A 182 0.24 -7.87 -8.57
CA VAL A 182 0.42 -7.93 -7.11
C VAL A 182 0.36 -6.53 -6.48
N ILE A 183 -0.18 -6.45 -5.26
CA ILE A 183 -0.13 -5.24 -4.43
C ILE A 183 0.79 -5.48 -3.22
N MET A 184 1.76 -4.61 -2.99
CA MET A 184 2.52 -4.51 -1.74
C MET A 184 1.83 -3.52 -0.79
N ILE A 185 1.43 -3.97 0.40
CA ILE A 185 0.75 -3.17 1.42
C ILE A 185 1.67 -3.05 2.64
N GLY A 186 1.91 -1.83 3.10
CA GLY A 186 2.73 -1.60 4.30
C GLY A 186 2.58 -0.18 4.83
N ASP A 187 3.19 0.13 5.96
CA ASP A 187 3.14 1.45 6.62
C ASP A 187 4.41 2.29 6.41
N SER A 188 5.46 1.70 5.84
CA SER A 188 6.71 2.39 5.54
C SER A 188 6.77 2.82 4.08
N LEU A 189 6.82 4.15 3.85
CA LEU A 189 7.08 4.70 2.52
C LEU A 189 8.48 4.27 2.03
N GLN A 190 9.45 4.20 2.93
CA GLN A 190 10.83 3.89 2.59
C GLN A 190 11.09 2.42 2.35
N ASP A 191 10.40 1.53 3.06
CA ASP A 191 10.59 0.09 2.96
C ASP A 191 9.59 -0.53 1.98
N ASP A 192 8.29 -0.41 2.26
CA ASP A 192 7.24 -1.17 1.58
C ASP A 192 6.92 -0.61 0.21
N VAL A 193 6.69 0.71 0.15
CA VAL A 193 6.35 1.38 -1.12
C VAL A 193 7.54 1.34 -2.06
N VAL A 194 8.76 1.57 -1.56
CA VAL A 194 9.97 1.47 -2.41
C VAL A 194 10.19 0.03 -2.89
N CYS A 195 10.02 -0.98 -2.03
CA CYS A 195 10.13 -2.40 -2.42
C CYS A 195 9.13 -2.73 -3.55
N GLY A 196 7.86 -2.39 -3.36
CA GLY A 196 6.81 -2.62 -4.35
C GLY A 196 7.07 -1.91 -5.68
N LYS A 197 7.42 -0.62 -5.63
CA LYS A 197 7.71 0.18 -6.83
C LYS A 197 8.89 -0.36 -7.61
N ARG A 198 9.99 -0.70 -6.93
CA ARG A 198 11.18 -1.25 -7.58
C ARG A 198 10.92 -2.62 -8.21
N ALA A 199 9.97 -3.39 -7.69
CA ALA A 199 9.56 -4.66 -8.27
C ALA A 199 8.60 -4.48 -9.47
N GLY A 200 8.03 -3.29 -9.68
CA GLY A 200 6.99 -3.05 -10.68
C GLY A 200 5.58 -3.47 -10.22
N ALA A 201 5.37 -3.62 -8.91
CA ALA A 201 4.08 -3.94 -8.32
C ALA A 201 3.25 -2.70 -7.99
N PHE A 202 1.94 -2.89 -7.81
CA PHE A 202 1.13 -1.87 -7.15
C PHE A 202 1.54 -1.74 -5.69
N THR A 203 1.37 -0.55 -5.12
CA THR A 203 1.65 -0.28 -3.72
C THR A 203 0.41 0.24 -3.00
N CYS A 204 0.39 0.09 -1.69
CA CYS A 204 -0.59 0.71 -0.82
C CYS A 204 0.07 1.05 0.52
N LEU A 205 0.31 2.35 0.75
CA LEU A 205 0.78 2.83 2.04
C LEU A 205 -0.41 2.96 3.02
N LEU A 206 -0.22 2.45 4.22
CA LEU A 206 -1.05 2.71 5.39
C LEU A 206 -0.35 3.80 6.21
N ASP A 207 -0.96 4.97 6.34
CA ASP A 207 -0.40 6.04 7.17
C ASP A 207 -1.54 6.65 7.98
N GLU A 208 -1.74 6.08 9.17
CA GLU A 208 -2.81 6.45 10.09
C GLU A 208 -2.53 7.76 10.84
N GLU A 209 -1.26 8.03 11.11
CA GLU A 209 -0.83 9.17 11.94
C GLU A 209 -0.56 10.44 11.13
N GLY A 210 -0.58 10.38 9.79
CA GLY A 210 -0.33 11.55 8.97
C GLY A 210 1.15 11.88 8.81
N MET A 211 2.03 10.88 8.97
CA MET A 211 3.48 11.06 9.03
C MET A 211 4.08 11.57 7.72
N TYR A 212 3.48 11.23 6.58
CA TYR A 212 3.98 11.61 5.27
C TYR A 212 3.14 12.72 4.64
N SER A 213 3.81 13.71 4.05
CA SER A 213 3.14 14.77 3.31
C SER A 213 2.69 14.28 1.92
N ALA A 214 1.75 15.00 1.31
CA ALA A 214 1.33 14.70 -0.06
C ALA A 214 2.47 14.83 -1.09
N ALA A 215 3.51 15.62 -0.80
CA ALA A 215 4.68 15.76 -1.65
C ALA A 215 5.59 14.52 -1.61
N ASP A 216 5.57 13.77 -0.49
CA ASP A 216 6.39 12.56 -0.30
C ASP A 216 5.77 11.35 -1.03
N ILE A 217 4.47 11.42 -1.36
CA ILE A 217 3.68 10.29 -1.86
C ILE A 217 3.35 10.51 -3.34
N ALA A 218 4.16 9.93 -4.23
CA ALA A 218 4.01 10.16 -5.68
C ALA A 218 3.09 9.17 -6.43
N GLU A 219 2.58 8.08 -5.84
CA GLU A 219 1.77 7.08 -6.57
C GLU A 219 1.11 6.05 -5.65
N PHE A 220 0.07 5.34 -6.15
CA PHE A 220 -0.87 4.45 -5.45
C PHE A 220 -0.57 4.21 -3.96
N VAL A 221 -1.25 5.00 -3.16
CA VAL A 221 -1.35 4.89 -1.71
C VAL A 221 -2.84 4.83 -1.45
N CYS A 222 -3.33 3.97 -0.56
CA CYS A 222 -4.65 4.23 0.06
C CYS A 222 -4.53 5.42 1.01
N ARG A 223 -4.18 6.56 0.44
CA ARG A 223 -4.71 7.85 0.82
C ARG A 223 -5.54 8.27 -0.36
N TYR A 224 -6.78 8.47 -0.04
CA TYR A 224 -7.73 9.08 -0.90
C TYR A 224 -7.15 10.32 -1.65
N TYR A 225 -6.98 10.26 -2.99
CA TYR A 225 -6.96 11.45 -3.87
C TYR A 225 -8.18 11.66 -4.82
N LEU A 226 -9.05 12.63 -4.47
CA LEU A 226 -10.01 13.31 -5.35
C LEU A 226 -9.21 14.38 -6.11
N GLY A 227 -9.46 14.57 -7.39
CA GLY A 227 -8.70 15.48 -8.25
C GLY A 227 -8.45 16.86 -7.61
N GLY A 228 -7.18 17.15 -7.33
CA GLY A 228 -6.67 18.51 -7.12
C GLY A 228 -6.99 19.23 -5.80
N VAL A 229 -7.65 18.61 -4.81
CA VAL A 229 -7.87 19.24 -3.49
C VAL A 229 -7.66 18.23 -2.34
N LEU A 230 -6.80 18.63 -1.40
CA LEU A 230 -6.36 17.88 -0.22
C LEU A 230 -7.52 17.67 0.79
N ALA A 231 -7.81 16.44 1.21
CA ALA A 231 -8.75 16.16 2.31
C ALA A 231 -8.35 14.94 3.16
N LEU A 232 -8.28 15.12 4.49
CA LEU A 232 -7.97 14.07 5.49
C LEU A 232 -9.19 13.18 5.81
N ILE A 233 -8.98 11.88 6.05
CA ILE A 233 -9.94 10.99 6.75
C ILE A 233 -9.22 10.29 7.93
N PRO A 234 -9.75 10.31 9.17
CA PRO A 234 -8.95 10.09 10.38
C PRO A 234 -9.11 8.69 11.04
N VAL A 235 -9.52 7.62 10.35
CA VAL A 235 -9.83 6.34 11.06
C VAL A 235 -9.47 5.08 10.26
N ALA A 236 -8.57 4.26 10.83
CA ALA A 236 -8.09 2.94 10.39
C ALA A 236 -9.18 1.95 9.96
N CYS A 237 -10.33 1.94 10.64
CA CYS A 237 -11.42 1.00 10.41
C CYS A 237 -12.09 1.07 9.02
N LYS A 238 -11.65 1.99 8.14
CA LYS A 238 -12.25 2.21 6.80
C LYS A 238 -11.32 1.99 5.60
N ALA A 239 -10.01 1.80 5.81
CA ALA A 239 -9.07 1.55 4.71
C ALA A 239 -9.28 0.19 4.05
N LEU A 240 -9.65 -0.81 4.86
CA LEU A 240 -9.81 -2.19 4.43
C LEU A 240 -11.02 -2.40 3.49
N PRO A 241 -12.21 -1.83 3.75
CA PRO A 241 -13.31 -1.81 2.79
C PRO A 241 -12.95 -1.20 1.43
N VAL A 242 -12.07 -0.20 1.38
CA VAL A 242 -11.65 0.44 0.12
C VAL A 242 -10.60 -0.36 -0.62
N LEU A 243 -9.67 -1.02 0.09
CA LEU A 243 -8.83 -2.05 -0.48
C LEU A 243 -9.67 -3.19 -1.09
N MET A 244 -10.69 -3.67 -0.36
CA MET A 244 -11.63 -4.67 -0.86
C MET A 244 -12.36 -4.19 -2.11
N ALA A 245 -12.81 -2.94 -2.15
CA ALA A 245 -13.46 -2.34 -3.32
C ALA A 245 -12.53 -2.25 -4.54
N CYS A 246 -11.28 -1.79 -4.34
CA CYS A 246 -10.27 -1.72 -5.40
C CYS A 246 -9.97 -3.09 -6.00
N ILE A 247 -9.91 -4.12 -5.15
CA ILE A 247 -9.66 -5.50 -5.56
C ILE A 247 -10.89 -6.10 -6.27
N LEU A 248 -12.11 -5.86 -5.78
CA LEU A 248 -13.33 -6.30 -6.47
C LEU A 248 -13.44 -5.72 -7.87
N LEU A 249 -13.21 -4.41 -7.98
CA LEU A 249 -13.51 -3.68 -9.21
C LEU A 249 -12.40 -3.83 -10.26
N SER A 250 -11.13 -3.98 -9.85
CA SER A 250 -10.07 -4.40 -10.79
C SER A 250 -10.37 -5.76 -11.43
N ASN A 251 -10.94 -6.69 -10.66
CA ASN A 251 -11.29 -8.03 -11.13
C ASN A 251 -12.52 -8.08 -12.07
N ILE A 252 -13.24 -6.98 -12.26
CA ILE A 252 -14.32 -6.84 -13.28
C ILE A 252 -13.88 -5.99 -14.48
N GLY A 253 -12.58 -5.65 -14.60
CA GLY A 253 -12.03 -4.88 -15.73
C GLY A 253 -12.06 -3.37 -15.56
N ALA A 254 -12.44 -2.84 -14.39
CA ALA A 254 -12.26 -1.42 -14.08
C ALA A 254 -10.79 -1.12 -13.79
N SER A 255 -10.31 0.09 -14.11
CA SER A 255 -8.94 0.46 -13.76
C SER A 255 -8.87 0.63 -12.25
N ILE A 256 -7.86 0.05 -11.60
CA ILE A 256 -7.66 0.22 -10.17
C ILE A 256 -7.55 1.71 -9.79
N THR A 257 -6.97 2.55 -10.67
CA THR A 257 -6.89 4.01 -10.53
C THR A 257 -8.22 4.73 -10.70
N GLU A 258 -9.13 4.24 -11.53
CA GLU A 258 -10.48 4.80 -11.67
C GLU A 258 -11.30 4.46 -10.43
N VAL A 259 -11.22 3.20 -9.99
CA VAL A 259 -11.94 2.70 -8.82
C VAL A 259 -11.52 3.41 -7.54
N ALA A 260 -10.22 3.54 -7.30
CA ALA A 260 -9.71 4.20 -6.10
C ALA A 260 -10.17 5.67 -6.05
N LYS A 261 -10.25 6.34 -7.21
CA LYS A 261 -10.81 7.69 -7.31
C LYS A 261 -12.31 7.71 -7.01
N ASP A 262 -13.08 6.73 -7.45
CA ASP A 262 -14.53 6.71 -7.24
C ASP A 262 -14.94 6.32 -5.81
N ALA A 263 -14.28 5.32 -5.22
CA ALA A 263 -14.51 4.92 -3.82
C ALA A 263 -14.28 6.09 -2.86
N LEU A 264 -13.28 6.89 -3.18
CA LEU A 264 -12.95 8.11 -2.48
C LEU A 264 -14.00 9.20 -2.58
N VAL A 265 -14.44 9.47 -3.81
CA VAL A 265 -15.48 10.43 -4.11
C VAL A 265 -16.74 10.12 -3.28
N ALA A 266 -17.08 8.83 -3.16
CA ALA A 266 -18.17 8.38 -2.31
C ALA A 266 -17.93 8.63 -0.81
N GLU A 267 -16.76 8.28 -0.27
CA GLU A 267 -16.50 8.51 1.16
C GLU A 267 -16.44 10.01 1.50
N TYR A 268 -15.81 10.82 0.65
CA TYR A 268 -15.81 12.27 0.79
C TYR A 268 -17.23 12.84 0.76
N GLY A 269 -18.07 12.36 -0.17
CA GLY A 269 -19.48 12.72 -0.27
C GLY A 269 -20.26 12.37 1.00
N GLN A 270 -20.06 11.17 1.56
CA GLN A 270 -20.69 10.76 2.82
C GLN A 270 -20.23 11.61 4.01
N LYS A 271 -18.92 11.85 4.14
CA LYS A 271 -18.33 12.63 5.23
C LYS A 271 -18.82 14.08 5.23
N HIS A 272 -19.02 14.67 4.06
CA HIS A 272 -19.43 16.06 3.90
C HIS A 272 -20.92 16.24 3.55
N ARG A 273 -21.71 15.16 3.57
CA ARG A 273 -23.14 15.13 3.21
C ARG A 273 -23.44 15.75 1.84
N ILE A 274 -22.55 15.56 0.88
CA ILE A 274 -22.71 16.03 -0.50
C ILE A 274 -23.51 14.97 -1.26
N GLY A 275 -24.75 15.29 -1.64
CA GLY A 275 -25.60 14.40 -2.43
C GLY A 275 -25.20 14.36 -3.91
N GLY A 276 -25.39 13.21 -4.56
CA GLY A 276 -25.28 13.06 -6.03
C GLY A 276 -23.94 12.55 -6.58
N LEU A 277 -22.96 12.27 -5.74
CA LEU A 277 -21.71 11.61 -6.15
C LEU A 277 -21.93 10.09 -6.22
N GLN A 278 -22.27 9.57 -7.40
CA GLN A 278 -22.39 8.13 -7.64
C GLN A 278 -21.02 7.51 -7.95
N SER A 279 -20.61 6.51 -7.16
CA SER A 279 -19.38 5.74 -7.40
C SER A 279 -19.69 4.33 -7.91
N TYR A 280 -18.78 3.73 -8.66
CA TYR A 280 -18.86 2.29 -9.00
C TYR A 280 -18.84 1.39 -7.76
N ALA A 281 -18.24 1.84 -6.65
CA ALA A 281 -18.25 1.12 -5.37
C ALA A 281 -19.67 1.01 -4.79
N SER A 282 -20.49 2.07 -4.90
CA SER A 282 -21.89 2.04 -4.47
C SER A 282 -22.73 1.05 -5.28
N MET A 283 -22.44 0.87 -6.57
CA MET A 283 -23.13 -0.10 -7.44
C MET A 283 -22.67 -1.55 -7.20
N ALA A 284 -21.41 -1.78 -6.85
CA ALA A 284 -20.87 -3.14 -6.62
C ALA A 284 -21.29 -3.75 -5.27
N PHE A 285 -21.60 -2.92 -4.27
CA PHE A 285 -22.00 -3.38 -2.93
C PHE A 285 -23.51 -3.35 -2.66
N GLY A 286 -24.34 -2.90 -3.60
CA GLY A 286 -25.80 -2.96 -3.48
C GLY A 286 -26.33 -2.35 -2.18
N TYR A 287 -26.12 -1.04 -2.01
CA TYR A 287 -26.85 -0.22 -1.04
C TYR A 287 -27.97 0.57 -1.74
#